data_AF-A0A7Y0F0F0-F1
#
_entry.id   AF-A0A7Y0F0F0-F1
#
_cell.length_a   1.000
_cell.length_b   1.000
_cell.length_c   1.000
_cell.angle_alpha   90.00
_cell.angle_beta   90.00
_cell.angle_gamma   90.00
#
_symmetry.space_group_name_H-M   'P 1'
#
loop_
_entity.id
_entity.type
_entity.pdbx_description
1 polymer ?
#
loop_
_entity_poly.entity_id
_entity_poly.type
_entity_poly.pdbx_seq_one_letter_code
_entity_poly.pdbx_strand_id
1 'polypeptide(L)'
;MSGTDGNEPIPESIPVPGSFTPRRRRTTFSAGALGLTRQYAEGPMGIRTQNATRRRRLADDSLRLIDDLTNRPMDSLYADSLLDQRPRSAFTVWATRVIVFVICVAVGVAGSVVVQRLHADPRKQQRDWYISRIEEVSQRSDALTKDVSDLRGQIDALSDQVGADTVDPTQLRDEMTIGAVAVQGPGISVTLANPLAAKSDDASSSSQLRVITDGDLQWYVSQLWGAGAEAIAVNGNRLGIQSAIRKAGGTILVDLTKIESPYVIEAIGDGDALRAAVDVGGGEGRNAVLEQAGIYPKISSQKTITLKAAEPKNLSYARSVD
;
A
#
# COMPACT_ATOMS: atom_id res chain seq x y z
N MET A 1 -81.23 48.59 -27.18
CA MET A 1 -81.44 47.27 -26.54
C MET A 1 -80.14 46.49 -26.68
N SER A 2 -79.55 46.19 -25.52
CA SER A 2 -78.62 45.12 -25.16
C SER A 2 -77.86 44.36 -26.25
N GLY A 3 -76.54 44.27 -26.09
CA GLY A 3 -75.71 43.30 -26.79
C GLY A 3 -74.22 43.65 -26.70
N THR A 4 -73.63 43.45 -25.53
CA THR A 4 -72.17 43.54 -25.29
C THR A 4 -71.48 42.36 -25.97
N ASP A 5 -70.85 42.59 -27.14
CA ASP A 5 -69.92 41.63 -27.73
C ASP A 5 -68.59 41.69 -26.99
N GLY A 6 -68.30 40.61 -26.27
CA GLY A 6 -67.01 40.38 -25.61
C GLY A 6 -65.93 40.13 -26.64
N ASN A 7 -65.09 41.14 -26.87
CA ASN A 7 -63.82 41.00 -27.58
C ASN A 7 -62.70 41.10 -26.53
N GLU A 8 -62.39 39.99 -25.86
CA GLU A 8 -61.21 39.90 -24.99
C GLU A 8 -59.94 39.96 -25.85
N PRO A 9 -58.97 40.85 -25.54
CA PRO A 9 -57.70 40.87 -26.24
C PRO A 9 -56.88 39.62 -25.87
N ILE A 10 -56.39 38.90 -26.88
CA ILE A 10 -55.46 37.78 -26.75
C ILE A 10 -54.24 38.27 -25.95
N PRO A 11 -53.78 37.58 -24.89
CA PRO A 11 -52.63 38.04 -24.12
C PRO A 11 -51.36 38.07 -24.98
N GLU A 12 -50.57 39.13 -24.82
CA GLU A 12 -49.28 39.30 -25.49
C GLU A 12 -48.36 38.09 -25.24
N SER A 13 -47.93 37.44 -26.32
CA SER A 13 -46.97 36.36 -26.26
C SER A 13 -45.58 36.90 -25.92
N ILE A 14 -45.03 36.50 -24.78
CA ILE A 14 -43.66 36.81 -24.39
C ILE A 14 -42.70 36.14 -25.39
N PRO A 15 -41.80 36.88 -26.07
CA PRO A 15 -40.83 36.27 -26.97
C PRO A 15 -39.82 35.44 -26.18
N VAL A 16 -39.61 34.19 -26.61
CA VAL A 16 -38.64 33.28 -25.98
C VAL A 16 -37.21 33.82 -26.20
N PRO A 17 -36.37 33.95 -25.16
CA PRO A 17 -34.99 34.37 -25.30
C PRO A 17 -34.21 33.45 -26.24
N GLY A 18 -33.36 34.01 -27.11
CA GLY A 18 -32.60 33.29 -28.14
C GLY A 18 -31.64 32.20 -27.63
N SER A 19 -31.46 32.05 -26.32
CA SER A 19 -30.73 30.95 -25.69
C SER A 19 -31.48 29.61 -25.71
N PHE A 20 -32.79 29.60 -26.01
CA PHE A 20 -33.62 28.40 -26.14
C PHE A 20 -33.96 28.03 -27.59
N THR A 21 -33.27 28.60 -28.58
CA THR A 21 -33.42 28.15 -29.97
C THR A 21 -32.86 26.73 -30.12
N PRO A 22 -33.65 25.73 -30.55
CA PRO A 22 -33.15 24.36 -30.72
C PRO A 22 -32.10 24.33 -31.83
N ARG A 23 -30.83 24.17 -31.45
CA ARG A 23 -29.68 24.36 -32.34
C ARG A 23 -29.38 23.19 -33.29
N ARG A 24 -30.27 22.19 -33.40
CA ARG A 24 -30.24 21.11 -34.41
C ARG A 24 -31.54 20.31 -34.35
N ARG A 25 -32.39 20.46 -35.37
CA ARG A 25 -33.50 19.52 -35.61
C ARG A 25 -32.88 18.28 -36.28
N ARG A 26 -32.52 17.26 -35.50
CA ARG A 26 -32.33 15.91 -36.06
C ARG A 26 -33.72 15.37 -36.38
N THR A 27 -34.25 15.77 -37.53
CA THR A 27 -35.38 15.08 -38.12
C THR A 27 -34.86 13.75 -38.63
N THR A 28 -35.10 12.67 -37.88
CA THR A 28 -34.99 11.31 -38.40
C THR A 28 -36.16 11.11 -39.37
N PHE A 29 -36.03 11.62 -40.58
CA PHE A 29 -36.86 11.16 -41.68
C PHE A 29 -36.38 9.73 -41.99
N SER A 30 -37.22 8.75 -41.69
CA SER A 30 -37.07 7.42 -42.24
C SER A 30 -37.14 7.53 -43.78
N ALA A 31 -36.40 6.68 -44.48
CA ALA A 31 -36.26 6.69 -45.94
C ALA A 31 -37.56 6.41 -46.73
N GLY A 32 -38.73 6.47 -46.10
CA GLY A 32 -40.06 6.26 -46.71
C GLY A 32 -40.84 7.52 -47.07
N ALA A 33 -40.38 8.71 -46.67
CA ALA A 33 -41.14 9.96 -46.88
C ALA A 33 -41.29 10.36 -48.37
N LEU A 34 -40.44 9.84 -49.25
CA LEU A 34 -40.46 10.11 -50.70
C LEU A 34 -41.51 9.29 -51.48
N GLY A 35 -42.19 8.34 -50.84
CA GLY A 35 -43.18 7.46 -51.49
C GLY A 35 -44.65 7.84 -51.28
N LEU A 36 -44.94 8.90 -50.52
CA LEU A 36 -46.33 9.31 -50.24
C LEU A 36 -46.93 10.04 -51.44
N THR A 37 -47.49 9.28 -52.39
CA THR A 37 -48.35 9.82 -53.44
C THR A 37 -49.66 10.29 -52.79
N ARG A 38 -49.92 11.60 -52.77
CA ARG A 38 -51.23 12.16 -52.42
C ARG A 38 -52.24 11.77 -53.50
N GLN A 39 -53.02 10.72 -53.26
CA GLN A 39 -54.18 10.43 -54.08
C GLN A 39 -55.37 11.24 -53.53
N TYR A 40 -55.75 12.29 -54.24
CA TYR A 40 -57.06 12.91 -54.08
C TYR A 40 -58.09 12.00 -54.77
N ALA A 41 -59.10 11.55 -54.03
CA ALA A 41 -60.25 10.88 -54.61
C ALA A 41 -61.09 11.91 -55.37
N GLU A 42 -61.04 11.88 -56.70
CA GLU A 42 -61.99 12.60 -57.55
C GLU A 42 -63.35 11.91 -57.45
N GLY A 43 -64.31 12.58 -56.81
CA GLY A 43 -65.71 12.15 -56.77
C GLY A 43 -66.43 12.49 -58.08
N PRO A 44 -67.31 11.63 -58.60
CA PRO A 44 -68.03 11.93 -59.83
C PRO A 44 -69.11 12.99 -59.57
N MET A 45 -69.10 14.02 -60.42
CA MET A 45 -70.14 15.05 -60.51
C MET A 45 -71.48 14.44 -60.94
N GLY A 46 -72.50 14.57 -60.09
CA GLY A 46 -73.88 14.22 -60.40
C GLY A 46 -74.84 14.82 -59.37
N ILE A 47 -75.57 15.85 -59.79
CA ILE A 47 -76.45 16.70 -58.99
C ILE A 47 -77.68 15.92 -58.47
N ARG A 48 -77.95 15.99 -57.15
CA ARG A 48 -79.32 16.13 -56.65
C ARG A 48 -79.36 16.76 -55.25
N THR A 49 -79.89 17.97 -55.21
CA THR A 49 -80.29 18.72 -54.03
C THR A 49 -81.42 18.01 -53.28
N GLN A 50 -81.19 17.65 -52.02
CA GLN A 50 -82.26 17.49 -51.03
C GLN A 50 -81.81 18.07 -49.69
N ASN A 51 -82.50 19.14 -49.28
CA ASN A 51 -82.44 19.71 -47.95
C ASN A 51 -82.87 18.67 -46.92
N ALA A 52 -81.94 18.21 -46.09
CA ALA A 52 -82.25 17.46 -44.88
C ALA A 52 -81.38 17.99 -43.73
N THR A 53 -82.06 18.75 -42.88
CA THR A 53 -81.77 19.08 -41.48
C THR A 53 -80.45 18.54 -40.89
N ARG A 54 -79.59 19.49 -40.53
CA ARG A 54 -78.40 19.34 -39.69
C ARG A 54 -78.78 18.77 -38.32
N ARG A 55 -78.93 17.45 -38.20
CA ARG A 55 -78.89 16.76 -36.91
C ARG A 55 -77.43 16.63 -36.50
N ARG A 56 -77.02 17.38 -35.47
CA ARG A 56 -75.85 17.03 -34.67
C ARG A 56 -76.11 15.63 -34.09
N ARG A 57 -75.68 14.57 -34.78
CA ARG A 57 -75.38 13.32 -34.10
C ARG A 57 -74.05 13.57 -33.43
N LEU A 58 -74.10 13.89 -32.14
CA LEU A 58 -73.03 13.53 -31.22
C LEU A 58 -72.91 12.01 -31.37
N ALA A 59 -72.05 11.57 -32.29
CA ALA A 59 -71.60 10.20 -32.26
C ALA A 59 -70.78 10.12 -30.99
N ASP A 60 -71.29 9.38 -30.01
CA ASP A 60 -70.54 9.06 -28.81
C ASP A 60 -69.26 8.34 -29.22
N ASP A 61 -68.16 9.09 -29.33
CA ASP A 61 -66.83 8.53 -29.56
C ASP A 61 -66.49 7.47 -28.49
N SER A 62 -67.09 7.59 -27.30
CA SER A 62 -67.02 6.61 -26.23
C SER A 62 -67.72 5.28 -26.56
N LEU A 63 -68.91 5.31 -27.17
CA LEU A 63 -69.60 4.10 -27.61
C LEU A 63 -68.88 3.45 -28.79
N ARG A 64 -68.24 4.27 -29.64
CA ARG A 64 -67.43 3.78 -30.74
C ARG A 64 -66.15 3.11 -30.27
N LEU A 65 -65.52 3.63 -29.22
CA LEU A 65 -64.34 3.03 -28.58
C LEU A 65 -64.67 1.71 -27.90
N ILE A 66 -65.83 1.62 -27.25
CA ILE A 66 -66.31 0.38 -26.64
C ILE A 66 -66.62 -0.65 -27.73
N ASP A 67 -67.30 -0.26 -28.81
CA ASP A 67 -67.56 -1.16 -29.94
C ASP A 67 -66.27 -1.63 -30.62
N ASP A 68 -65.27 -0.75 -30.81
CA ASP A 68 -63.95 -1.13 -31.33
C ASP A 68 -63.19 -2.07 -30.37
N LEU A 69 -63.22 -1.83 -29.06
CA LEU A 69 -62.60 -2.71 -28.07
C LEU A 69 -63.29 -4.08 -27.96
N THR A 70 -64.60 -4.13 -28.18
CA THR A 70 -65.39 -5.37 -28.03
C THR A 70 -65.36 -6.21 -29.30
N ASN A 71 -65.38 -5.58 -30.48
CA ASN A 71 -65.49 -6.27 -31.77
C ASN A 71 -64.19 -6.25 -32.61
N ARG A 72 -63.21 -5.40 -32.29
CA ARG A 72 -61.90 -5.29 -32.98
C ARG A 72 -60.73 -5.17 -31.97
N PRO A 73 -60.43 -6.23 -31.21
CA PRO A 73 -59.43 -6.18 -30.13
C PRO A 73 -57.97 -6.00 -30.60
N MET A 74 -57.70 -5.94 -31.91
CA MET A 74 -56.36 -5.76 -32.47
C MET A 74 -56.15 -4.32 -32.91
N ASP A 75 -55.27 -3.62 -32.19
CA ASP A 75 -54.86 -2.24 -32.47
C ASP A 75 -54.48 -2.05 -33.95
N SER A 76 -54.94 -0.96 -34.57
CA SER A 76 -54.55 -0.60 -35.95
C SER A 76 -53.03 -0.41 -36.09
N LEU A 77 -52.36 0.02 -35.02
CA LEU A 77 -50.89 0.09 -34.93
C LEU A 77 -50.23 -1.30 -34.87
N TYR A 78 -50.90 -2.31 -34.33
CA TYR A 78 -50.39 -3.67 -34.29
C TYR A 78 -50.48 -4.33 -35.68
N ALA A 79 -51.55 -4.05 -36.42
CA ALA A 79 -51.66 -4.47 -37.82
C ALA A 79 -50.58 -3.82 -38.71
N ASP A 80 -50.22 -2.55 -38.47
CA ASP A 80 -49.12 -1.85 -39.15
C ASP A 80 -47.76 -2.51 -38.90
N SER A 81 -47.52 -3.06 -37.70
CA SER A 81 -46.28 -3.79 -37.38
C SER A 81 -46.15 -5.15 -38.10
N LEU A 82 -47.28 -5.73 -38.53
CA LEU A 82 -47.32 -6.99 -39.29
C LEU A 82 -47.27 -6.76 -40.80
N LEU A 83 -47.53 -5.53 -41.27
CA LEU A 83 -47.52 -5.15 -42.69
C LEU A 83 -46.10 -4.81 -43.20
N ASP A 84 -45.14 -4.49 -42.32
CA ASP A 84 -43.74 -4.27 -42.72
C ASP A 84 -42.92 -5.57 -42.65
N GLN A 85 -43.42 -6.65 -43.25
CA GLN A 85 -42.57 -7.78 -43.63
C GLN A 85 -41.77 -7.39 -44.88
N ARG A 86 -40.85 -6.43 -44.75
CA ARG A 86 -39.87 -6.18 -45.80
C ARG A 86 -39.06 -7.46 -45.96
N PRO A 87 -39.01 -8.07 -47.16
CA PRO A 87 -38.09 -9.17 -47.38
C PRO A 87 -36.69 -8.62 -47.15
N ARG A 88 -36.07 -9.03 -46.05
CA ARG A 88 -34.67 -8.71 -45.78
C ARG A 88 -33.89 -9.34 -46.92
N SER A 89 -33.36 -8.49 -47.82
CA SER A 89 -32.53 -8.96 -48.92
C SER A 89 -31.44 -9.86 -48.35
N ALA A 90 -31.19 -11.00 -49.01
CA ALA A 90 -30.13 -11.93 -48.62
C ALA A 90 -28.78 -11.21 -48.47
N PHE A 91 -28.58 -10.15 -49.26
CA PHE A 91 -27.45 -9.24 -49.17
C PHE A 91 -27.37 -8.51 -47.82
N THR A 92 -28.48 -7.96 -47.31
CA THR A 92 -28.51 -7.24 -46.02
C THR A 92 -28.21 -8.19 -44.85
N VAL A 93 -28.73 -9.42 -44.91
CA VAL A 93 -28.44 -10.45 -43.89
C VAL A 93 -26.97 -10.85 -43.92
N TRP A 94 -26.42 -11.07 -45.12
CA TRP A 94 -25.01 -11.41 -45.28
C TRP A 94 -24.08 -10.27 -44.86
N ALA A 95 -24.37 -9.03 -45.26
CA ALA A 95 -23.62 -7.85 -44.85
C ALA A 95 -23.62 -7.66 -43.32
N THR A 96 -24.76 -7.86 -42.66
CA THR A 96 -24.84 -7.76 -41.20
C THR A 96 -23.99 -8.84 -40.51
N ARG A 97 -23.97 -10.07 -41.04
CA ARG A 97 -23.11 -11.16 -40.53
C ARG A 97 -21.62 -10.85 -40.68
N VAL A 98 -21.21 -10.28 -41.81
CA VAL A 98 -19.81 -9.87 -42.04
C VAL A 98 -19.41 -8.77 -41.06
N ILE A 99 -20.26 -7.76 -40.83
CA ILE A 99 -19.99 -6.68 -39.88
C ILE A 99 -19.83 -7.23 -38.46
N VAL A 100 -20.74 -8.10 -38.01
CA VAL A 100 -20.65 -8.71 -36.67
C VAL A 100 -19.37 -9.55 -36.53
N PHE A 101 -18.99 -10.30 -37.57
CA PHE A 101 -17.74 -11.07 -37.57
C PHE A 101 -16.51 -10.17 -37.42
N VAL A 102 -16.44 -9.07 -38.17
CA VAL A 102 -15.33 -8.11 -38.09
C VAL A 102 -15.24 -7.47 -36.70
N ILE A 103 -16.37 -7.09 -36.10
CA ILE A 103 -16.40 -6.54 -34.74
C ILE A 103 -15.91 -7.59 -33.73
N CYS A 104 -16.33 -8.84 -33.87
CA CYS A 104 -15.91 -9.93 -32.98
C CYS A 104 -14.39 -10.15 -33.05
N VAL A 105 -13.82 -10.15 -34.26
CA VAL A 105 -12.37 -10.26 -34.48
C VAL A 105 -11.64 -9.07 -33.86
N ALA A 106 -12.12 -7.84 -34.06
CA ALA A 106 -11.51 -6.64 -33.50
C ALA A 106 -11.49 -6.67 -31.95
N VAL A 107 -12.59 -7.10 -31.34
CA VAL A 107 -12.69 -7.27 -29.87
C VAL A 107 -11.77 -8.38 -29.39
N GLY A 108 -11.68 -9.50 -30.12
CA GLY A 108 -10.75 -10.59 -29.79
C GLY A 108 -9.28 -10.18 -29.83
N VAL A 109 -8.88 -9.41 -30.85
CA VAL A 109 -7.51 -8.87 -30.97
C VAL A 109 -7.23 -7.85 -29.86
N ALA A 110 -8.15 -6.93 -29.60
CA ALA A 110 -8.00 -5.96 -28.51
C ALA A 110 -7.90 -6.67 -27.15
N GLY A 111 -8.73 -7.69 -26.90
CA GLY A 111 -8.67 -8.52 -25.71
C GLY A 111 -7.34 -9.26 -25.57
N SER A 112 -6.82 -9.82 -26.66
CA SER A 112 -5.51 -10.50 -26.69
C SER A 112 -4.37 -9.55 -26.34
N VAL A 113 -4.38 -8.32 -26.88
CA VAL A 113 -3.38 -7.29 -26.54
C VAL A 113 -3.46 -6.90 -25.07
N VAL A 114 -4.66 -6.78 -24.50
CA VAL A 114 -4.86 -6.50 -23.07
C VAL A 114 -4.33 -7.66 -22.22
N VAL A 115 -4.65 -8.90 -22.54
CA VAL A 115 -4.16 -10.10 -21.82
C VAL A 115 -2.64 -10.22 -21.89
N GLN A 116 -2.03 -9.96 -23.05
CA GLN A 116 -0.57 -9.94 -23.19
C GLN A 116 0.07 -8.84 -22.34
N ARG A 117 -0.54 -7.66 -22.25
CA ARG A 117 -0.05 -6.58 -21.37
C ARG A 117 -0.23 -6.88 -19.88
N LEU A 118 -1.26 -7.62 -19.50
CA LEU A 118 -1.44 -8.08 -18.11
C LEU A 118 -0.49 -9.23 -17.75
N HIS A 119 -0.11 -10.08 -18.70
CA HIS A 119 0.85 -11.19 -18.50
C HIS A 119 2.31 -10.78 -18.72
N ALA A 120 2.57 -9.60 -19.31
CA ALA A 120 3.88 -8.97 -19.34
C ALA A 120 4.25 -8.47 -17.94
N ASP A 121 4.79 -9.39 -17.16
CA ASP A 121 5.20 -9.33 -15.76
C ASP A 121 5.96 -8.03 -15.39
N PRO A 122 5.33 -7.00 -14.78
CA PRO A 122 6.02 -5.76 -14.38
C PRO A 122 7.04 -5.99 -13.25
N ARG A 123 7.05 -7.18 -12.66
CA ARG A 123 7.76 -7.51 -11.43
C ARG A 123 9.22 -7.92 -11.65
N LYS A 124 9.61 -8.35 -12.85
CA LYS A 124 10.99 -8.79 -13.14
C LYS A 124 11.92 -7.59 -13.35
N GLN A 125 11.54 -6.65 -14.23
CA GLN A 125 12.37 -5.47 -14.52
C GLN A 125 12.55 -4.54 -13.31
N GLN A 126 11.54 -4.44 -12.44
CA GLN A 126 11.67 -3.67 -11.19
C GLN A 126 12.56 -4.38 -10.16
N ARG A 127 12.46 -5.71 -10.01
CA ARG A 127 13.33 -6.47 -9.09
C ARG A 127 14.80 -6.39 -9.49
N ASP A 128 15.12 -6.50 -10.77
CA ASP A 128 16.52 -6.45 -11.22
C ASP A 128 17.15 -5.07 -10.95
N TRP A 129 16.37 -3.99 -11.09
CA TRP A 129 16.81 -2.65 -10.72
C TRP A 129 16.97 -2.45 -9.20
N TYR A 130 16.06 -2.98 -8.38
CA TYR A 130 16.21 -2.92 -6.92
C TYR A 130 17.38 -3.77 -6.43
N ILE A 131 17.59 -4.97 -6.99
CA ILE A 131 18.69 -5.87 -6.64
C ILE A 131 20.04 -5.21 -6.98
N SER A 132 20.19 -4.69 -8.20
CA SER A 132 21.41 -3.97 -8.59
C SER A 132 21.66 -2.73 -7.73
N ARG A 133 20.61 -2.01 -7.33
CA ARG A 133 20.76 -0.85 -6.42
C ARG A 133 21.17 -1.25 -5.01
N ILE A 134 20.66 -2.37 -4.49
CA ILE A 134 21.06 -2.92 -3.19
C ILE A 134 22.51 -3.38 -3.24
N GLU A 135 22.93 -4.04 -4.31
CA GLU A 135 24.30 -4.51 -4.50
C GLU A 135 25.29 -3.34 -4.61
N GLU A 136 24.96 -2.29 -5.35
CA GLU A 136 25.76 -1.04 -5.43
C GLU A 136 25.92 -0.39 -4.05
N VAL A 137 24.82 -0.29 -3.28
CA VAL A 137 24.86 0.28 -1.92
C VAL A 137 25.66 -0.60 -0.97
N SER A 138 25.52 -1.92 -1.06
CA SER A 138 26.31 -2.88 -0.25
C SER A 138 27.80 -2.73 -0.55
N GLN A 139 28.20 -2.75 -1.82
CA GLN A 139 29.59 -2.59 -2.22
C GLN A 139 30.19 -1.26 -1.75
N ARG A 140 29.41 -0.18 -1.81
CA ARG A 140 29.83 1.13 -1.31
C ARG A 140 29.99 1.11 0.22
N SER A 141 29.09 0.45 0.94
CA SER A 141 29.20 0.28 2.39
C SER A 141 30.44 -0.53 2.76
N ASP A 142 30.72 -1.62 2.04
CA ASP A 142 31.89 -2.48 2.27
C ASP A 142 33.20 -1.73 1.98
N ALA A 143 33.24 -0.96 0.89
CA ALA A 143 34.38 -0.11 0.54
C ALA A 143 34.64 0.95 1.62
N LEU A 144 33.61 1.66 2.07
CA LEU A 144 33.74 2.65 3.16
C LEU A 144 34.17 1.98 4.48
N THR A 145 33.66 0.80 4.78
CA THR A 145 34.06 0.04 5.98
C THR A 145 35.55 -0.34 5.92
N LYS A 146 36.01 -0.73 4.73
CA LYS A 146 37.42 -1.03 4.49
C LYS A 146 38.30 0.22 4.62
N ASP A 147 37.90 1.33 4.01
CA ASP A 147 38.62 2.60 4.12
C ASP A 147 38.71 3.05 5.58
N VAL A 148 37.62 2.95 6.35
CA VAL A 148 37.63 3.25 7.79
C VAL A 148 38.59 2.32 8.54
N SER A 149 38.62 1.03 8.22
CA SER A 149 39.55 0.08 8.83
C SER A 149 41.01 0.40 8.48
N ASP A 150 41.30 0.78 7.24
CA ASP A 150 42.65 1.11 6.78
C ASP A 150 43.13 2.44 7.38
N LEU A 151 42.24 3.43 7.50
CA LEU A 151 42.54 4.69 8.19
C LEU A 151 42.75 4.46 9.70
N ARG A 152 41.98 3.57 10.34
CA ARG A 152 42.22 3.16 11.74
C ARG A 152 43.60 2.54 11.89
N GLY A 153 43.97 1.60 11.03
CA GLY A 153 45.31 0.99 11.07
C GLY A 153 46.44 2.00 10.88
N GLN A 154 46.23 3.03 10.05
CA GLN A 154 47.19 4.14 9.89
C GLN A 154 47.28 5.03 11.13
N ILE A 155 46.15 5.33 11.77
CA ILE A 155 46.11 6.10 13.02
C ILE A 155 46.78 5.31 14.14
N ASP A 156 46.51 4.01 14.28
CA ASP A 156 47.14 3.14 15.28
C ASP A 156 48.66 3.09 15.08
N ALA A 157 49.12 2.90 13.83
CA ALA A 157 50.54 2.89 13.52
C ALA A 157 51.22 4.25 13.78
N LEU A 158 50.53 5.37 13.50
CA LEU A 158 51.05 6.71 13.76
C LEU A 158 51.03 7.03 15.27
N SER A 159 50.01 6.58 15.99
CA SER A 159 49.89 6.69 17.44
C SER A 159 50.99 5.90 18.14
N ASP A 160 51.28 4.68 17.70
CA ASP A 160 52.40 3.87 18.20
C ASP A 160 53.77 4.53 17.93
N GLN A 161 53.88 5.29 16.84
CA GLN A 161 55.12 5.99 16.47
C GLN A 161 55.31 7.32 17.23
N VAL A 162 54.23 7.94 17.71
CA VAL A 162 54.22 9.21 18.45
C VAL A 162 54.11 8.98 19.98
N GLY A 163 53.57 7.85 20.43
CA GLY A 163 53.06 7.63 21.78
C GLY A 163 53.94 6.87 22.77
N ALA A 164 55.26 6.81 22.56
CA ALA A 164 56.15 6.15 23.54
C ALA A 164 56.52 7.04 24.76
N ASP A 165 56.37 8.37 24.69
CA ASP A 165 57.02 9.25 25.69
C ASP A 165 56.12 10.02 26.67
N THR A 166 54.81 10.20 26.44
CA THR A 166 53.93 10.83 27.46
C THR A 166 52.46 10.49 27.22
N VAL A 167 52.01 9.30 27.61
CA VAL A 167 50.57 9.08 27.72
C VAL A 167 50.13 9.60 29.10
N ASP A 168 49.36 10.69 29.12
CA ASP A 168 48.80 11.22 30.36
C ASP A 168 47.89 10.15 30.98
N PRO A 169 48.16 9.68 32.22
CA PRO A 169 47.34 8.66 32.87
C PRO A 169 45.88 9.09 33.05
N THR A 170 45.58 10.39 33.01
CA THR A 170 44.20 10.89 33.02
C THR A 170 43.51 10.65 31.68
N GLN A 171 44.19 10.92 30.56
CA GLN A 171 43.64 10.68 29.22
C GLN A 171 43.31 9.21 28.99
N LEU A 172 44.18 8.28 29.40
CA LEU A 172 43.89 6.84 29.29
C LEU A 172 42.66 6.42 30.09
N ARG A 173 42.45 7.00 31.27
CA ARG A 173 41.28 6.69 32.11
C ARG A 173 39.99 7.18 31.47
N ASP A 174 40.04 8.36 30.85
CA ASP A 174 38.91 8.90 30.10
C ASP A 174 38.63 8.02 28.87
N GLU A 175 39.66 7.66 28.11
CA GLU A 175 39.54 6.77 26.95
C GLU A 175 38.98 5.39 27.32
N MET A 176 39.37 4.81 28.46
CA MET A 176 38.80 3.56 28.98
C MET A 176 37.31 3.71 29.33
N THR A 177 36.95 4.83 29.96
CA THR A 177 35.59 5.11 30.44
C THR A 177 34.62 5.36 29.28
N ILE A 178 35.06 6.09 28.25
CA ILE A 178 34.25 6.30 27.04
C ILE A 178 34.24 5.07 26.12
N GLY A 179 35.08 4.07 26.41
CA GLY A 179 35.21 2.83 25.65
C GLY A 179 36.06 2.96 24.39
N ALA A 180 36.88 4.00 24.23
CA ALA A 180 37.72 4.23 23.06
C ALA A 180 38.87 3.24 22.92
N VAL A 181 39.27 2.57 24.02
CA VAL A 181 40.34 1.57 24.04
C VAL A 181 39.82 0.19 24.45
N ALA A 182 40.55 -0.83 24.00
CA ALA A 182 40.32 -2.19 24.48
C ALA A 182 40.71 -2.30 25.96
N VAL A 183 39.92 -3.04 26.74
CA VAL A 183 40.16 -3.24 28.17
C VAL A 183 40.07 -4.72 28.53
N GLN A 184 40.78 -5.10 29.58
CA GLN A 184 40.80 -6.47 30.06
C GLN A 184 40.66 -6.49 31.59
N GLY A 185 39.82 -7.39 32.10
CA GLY A 185 39.61 -7.51 33.54
C GLY A 185 38.74 -8.69 33.94
N PRO A 186 38.57 -8.94 35.25
CA PRO A 186 37.64 -9.93 35.75
C PRO A 186 36.19 -9.48 35.53
N GLY A 187 35.26 -10.41 35.51
CA GLY A 187 33.86 -10.07 35.30
C GLY A 187 32.94 -11.27 35.14
N ILE A 188 31.79 -11.04 34.50
CA ILE A 188 30.80 -12.07 34.21
C ILE A 188 30.36 -12.05 32.74
N SER A 189 29.90 -13.21 32.28
CA SER A 189 29.22 -13.39 31.01
C SER A 189 27.82 -13.94 31.25
N VAL A 190 26.80 -13.24 30.74
CA VAL A 190 25.39 -13.61 30.82
C VAL A 190 24.94 -14.02 29.42
N THR A 191 24.55 -15.28 29.26
CA THR A 191 24.04 -15.82 28.00
C THR A 191 22.54 -16.03 28.07
N LEU A 192 21.80 -15.44 27.13
CA LEU A 192 20.35 -15.53 26.98
C LEU A 192 20.02 -16.16 25.62
N ALA A 193 19.31 -17.28 25.62
CA ALA A 193 18.96 -17.99 24.39
C ALA A 193 17.44 -18.01 24.18
N ASN A 194 16.99 -17.71 22.97
CA ASN A 194 15.59 -17.89 22.59
C ASN A 194 15.21 -19.38 22.64
N PRO A 195 13.97 -19.72 23.03
CA PRO A 195 13.51 -21.10 23.06
C PRO A 195 13.54 -21.69 21.64
N LEU A 196 13.83 -23.00 21.52
CA LEU A 196 13.98 -23.68 20.22
C LEU A 196 12.73 -23.56 19.33
N ALA A 197 11.54 -23.51 19.94
CA ALA A 197 10.27 -23.32 19.25
C ALA A 197 10.08 -21.92 18.64
N ALA A 198 10.95 -20.95 18.94
CA ALA A 198 10.89 -19.60 18.36
C ALA A 198 11.61 -19.50 17.00
N LYS A 199 12.27 -20.58 16.55
CA LYS A 199 12.94 -20.65 15.24
C LYS A 199 12.01 -21.15 14.13
N SER A 200 10.86 -21.73 14.45
CA SER A 200 9.89 -22.21 13.48
C SER A 200 8.85 -21.12 13.19
N ASP A 201 8.76 -20.69 11.94
CA ASP A 201 7.70 -19.81 11.40
C ASP A 201 6.28 -20.45 11.44
N ASP A 202 6.13 -21.65 12.00
CA ASP A 202 4.85 -22.32 12.17
C ASP A 202 4.05 -21.67 13.32
N ALA A 203 3.24 -20.69 12.94
CA ALA A 203 2.30 -19.94 13.77
C ALA A 203 1.08 -20.78 14.24
N SER A 204 1.27 -22.05 14.61
CA SER A 204 0.17 -22.97 14.95
C SER A 204 0.11 -23.40 16.42
N SER A 205 0.96 -22.88 17.31
CA SER A 205 0.86 -23.15 18.74
C SER A 205 0.39 -21.92 19.50
N SER A 206 -0.80 -22.03 20.08
CA SER A 206 -1.55 -21.05 20.87
C SER A 206 -0.93 -20.68 22.24
N SER A 207 0.37 -20.90 22.41
CA SER A 207 1.15 -20.35 23.51
C SER A 207 2.07 -19.30 22.92
N GLN A 208 1.82 -18.03 23.26
CA GLN A 208 2.58 -16.88 22.77
C GLN A 208 4.04 -17.02 23.25
N LEU A 209 4.87 -17.67 22.44
CA LEU A 209 6.23 -18.00 22.80
C LEU A 209 7.03 -16.70 22.93
N ARG A 210 7.39 -16.36 24.17
CA ARG A 210 8.14 -15.14 24.45
C ARG A 210 9.55 -15.28 23.90
N VAL A 211 9.96 -14.31 23.11
CA VAL A 211 11.32 -14.17 22.60
C VAL A 211 12.03 -13.10 23.41
N ILE A 212 13.36 -13.16 23.51
CA ILE A 212 14.15 -12.10 24.14
C ILE A 212 13.96 -10.80 23.36
N THR A 213 13.68 -9.72 24.09
CA THR A 213 13.45 -8.39 23.55
C THR A 213 14.65 -7.48 23.79
N ASP A 214 14.73 -6.36 23.06
CA ASP A 214 15.69 -5.30 23.34
C ASP A 214 15.55 -4.76 24.76
N GLY A 215 14.32 -4.63 25.27
CA GLY A 215 14.05 -4.25 26.66
C GLY A 215 14.52 -5.26 27.71
N ASP A 216 14.76 -6.53 27.35
CA ASP A 216 15.42 -7.50 28.24
C ASP A 216 16.92 -7.22 28.32
N LEU A 217 17.57 -7.03 27.17
CA LEU A 217 18.99 -6.71 27.12
C LEU A 217 19.30 -5.38 27.81
N GLN A 218 18.49 -4.35 27.56
CA GLN A 218 18.62 -3.04 28.22
C GLN A 218 18.53 -3.17 29.74
N TRP A 219 17.63 -4.01 30.25
CA TRP A 219 17.49 -4.23 31.69
C TRP A 219 18.75 -4.88 32.28
N TYR A 220 19.30 -5.94 31.66
CA TYR A 220 20.55 -6.53 32.15
C TYR A 220 21.70 -5.52 32.14
N VAL A 221 21.83 -4.77 31.04
CA VAL A 221 22.86 -3.73 30.91
C VAL A 221 22.70 -2.66 32.00
N SER A 222 21.48 -2.20 32.28
CA SER A 222 21.26 -1.21 33.34
C SER A 222 21.59 -1.75 34.73
N GLN A 223 21.28 -3.03 35.02
CA GLN A 223 21.63 -3.65 36.30
C GLN A 223 23.14 -3.78 36.48
N LEU A 224 23.85 -4.16 35.41
CA LEU A 224 25.30 -4.30 35.43
C LEU A 224 25.99 -2.94 35.64
N TRP A 225 25.54 -1.89 34.95
CA TRP A 225 26.04 -0.53 35.21
C TRP A 225 25.72 -0.07 36.64
N GLY A 226 24.51 -0.32 37.13
CA GLY A 226 24.11 0.01 38.50
C GLY A 226 24.91 -0.74 39.57
N ALA A 227 25.46 -1.92 39.23
CA ALA A 227 26.30 -2.73 40.09
C ALA A 227 27.81 -2.40 39.99
N GLY A 228 28.17 -1.37 39.21
CA GLY A 228 29.56 -0.93 39.08
C GLY A 228 30.37 -1.67 38.00
N ALA A 229 29.72 -2.17 36.95
CA ALA A 229 30.47 -2.59 35.76
C ALA A 229 31.29 -1.42 35.22
N GLU A 230 32.55 -1.68 34.87
CA GLU A 230 33.47 -0.70 34.27
C GLU A 230 33.38 -0.71 32.75
N ALA A 231 33.02 -1.86 32.18
CA ALA A 231 32.89 -2.05 30.75
C ALA A 231 31.88 -3.15 30.44
N ILE A 232 31.04 -2.93 29.42
CA ILE A 232 30.03 -3.90 28.98
C ILE A 232 30.07 -4.06 27.47
N ALA A 233 29.94 -5.29 26.97
CA ALA A 233 29.73 -5.60 25.56
C ALA A 233 28.52 -6.53 25.38
N VAL A 234 27.82 -6.38 24.26
CA VAL A 234 26.70 -7.25 23.86
C VAL A 234 27.02 -7.89 22.51
N ASN A 235 27.13 -9.21 22.49
CA ASN A 235 27.57 -10.01 21.36
C ASN A 235 28.89 -9.50 20.75
N GLY A 236 29.84 -9.10 21.61
CA GLY A 236 31.13 -8.54 21.22
C GLY A 236 31.13 -7.07 20.80
N ASN A 237 29.96 -6.41 20.75
CA ASN A 237 29.88 -4.96 20.52
C ASN A 237 30.02 -4.23 21.86
N ARG A 238 31.15 -3.54 22.05
CA ARG A 238 31.42 -2.73 23.25
C ARG A 238 30.44 -1.56 23.31
N LEU A 239 29.76 -1.43 24.43
CA LEU A 239 28.88 -0.30 24.68
C LEU A 239 29.71 0.91 25.12
N GLY A 240 29.57 2.00 24.37
CA GLY A 240 30.06 3.32 24.76
C GLY A 240 28.94 4.21 25.29
N ILE A 241 29.27 5.47 25.62
CA ILE A 241 28.33 6.45 26.19
C ILE A 241 27.13 6.72 25.25
N GLN A 242 27.37 6.64 23.93
CA GLN A 242 26.34 6.91 22.93
C GLN A 242 25.76 5.63 22.31
N SER A 243 26.05 4.47 22.89
CA SER A 243 25.57 3.20 22.36
C SER A 243 24.08 3.02 22.63
N ALA A 244 23.37 2.41 21.67
CA ALA A 244 21.94 2.16 21.77
C ALA A 244 21.61 0.69 21.48
N ILE A 245 20.75 0.10 22.32
CA ILE A 245 20.16 -1.22 22.07
C ILE A 245 18.71 -0.99 21.65
N ARG A 246 18.32 -1.44 20.47
CA ARG A 246 16.95 -1.21 19.96
C ARG A 246 16.48 -2.31 19.03
N LYS A 247 15.18 -2.56 19.01
CA LYS A 247 14.56 -3.43 18.02
C LYS A 247 14.30 -2.71 16.70
N ALA A 248 14.63 -3.35 15.58
CA ALA A 248 14.25 -2.96 14.23
C ALA A 248 13.63 -4.16 13.51
N GLY A 249 12.31 -4.09 13.27
CA GLY A 249 11.56 -5.22 12.71
C GLY A 249 11.62 -6.45 13.61
N GLY A 250 12.12 -7.58 13.09
CA GLY A 250 12.26 -8.83 13.82
C GLY A 250 13.59 -9.01 14.56
N THR A 251 14.51 -8.04 14.49
CA THR A 251 15.86 -8.19 15.08
C THR A 251 16.25 -7.07 16.02
N ILE A 252 17.16 -7.37 16.94
CA ILE A 252 17.76 -6.41 17.87
C ILE A 252 19.06 -5.88 17.24
N LEU A 253 19.25 -4.58 17.33
CA LEU A 253 20.45 -3.85 16.93
C LEU A 253 21.16 -3.37 18.19
N VAL A 254 22.48 -3.53 18.22
CA VAL A 254 23.38 -2.79 19.11
C VAL A 254 24.09 -1.79 18.22
N ASP A 255 23.80 -0.52 18.41
CA ASP A 255 24.13 0.57 17.50
C ASP A 255 23.60 0.35 16.08
N LEU A 256 24.47 -0.05 15.17
CA LEU A 256 24.16 -0.39 13.78
C LEU A 256 24.34 -1.89 13.49
N THR A 257 24.83 -2.66 14.46
CA THR A 257 25.14 -4.09 14.32
C THR A 257 23.93 -4.94 14.69
N LYS A 258 23.49 -5.77 13.76
CA LYS A 258 22.47 -6.79 13.99
C LYS A 258 23.02 -7.89 14.92
N ILE A 259 22.29 -8.20 15.98
CA ILE A 259 22.63 -9.29 16.90
C ILE A 259 21.52 -10.34 16.92
N GLU A 260 21.90 -11.60 17.12
CA GLU A 260 20.98 -12.74 17.12
C GLU A 260 21.21 -13.63 18.34
N SER A 261 20.19 -14.44 18.67
CA SER A 261 20.26 -15.40 19.75
C SER A 261 21.24 -16.55 19.43
N PRO A 262 22.07 -17.01 20.37
CA PRO A 262 22.11 -16.58 21.78
C PRO A 262 22.78 -15.22 21.98
N TYR A 263 22.18 -14.40 22.83
CA TYR A 263 22.69 -13.09 23.20
C TYR A 263 23.66 -13.24 24.37
N VAL A 264 24.86 -12.70 24.23
CA VAL A 264 25.92 -12.79 25.22
C VAL A 264 26.25 -11.38 25.70
N ILE A 265 26.06 -11.12 26.98
CA ILE A 265 26.40 -9.86 27.63
C ILE A 265 27.64 -10.11 28.48
N GLU A 266 28.73 -9.45 28.16
CA GLU A 266 29.99 -9.54 28.89
C GLU A 266 30.20 -8.24 29.66
N ALA A 267 30.50 -8.33 30.95
CA ALA A 267 30.74 -7.18 31.79
C ALA A 267 31.99 -7.38 32.63
N ILE A 268 32.87 -6.38 32.65
CA ILE A 268 34.06 -6.30 33.49
C ILE A 268 33.72 -5.52 34.76
N GLY A 269 34.15 -6.04 35.91
CA GLY A 269 33.92 -5.46 37.24
C GLY A 269 34.01 -6.53 38.34
N ASP A 270 33.53 -6.20 39.54
CA ASP A 270 33.43 -7.16 40.64
C ASP A 270 32.42 -8.26 40.32
N GLY A 271 32.91 -9.48 40.05
CA GLY A 271 32.10 -10.59 39.57
C GLY A 271 30.99 -11.02 40.54
N ASP A 272 31.16 -10.83 41.84
CA ASP A 272 30.15 -11.19 42.84
C ASP A 272 29.03 -10.13 42.90
N ALA A 273 29.39 -8.85 42.89
CA ALA A 273 28.43 -7.74 42.80
C ALA A 273 27.64 -7.78 41.48
N LEU A 274 28.32 -7.98 40.35
CA LEU A 274 27.69 -8.10 39.04
C LEU A 274 26.74 -9.29 38.98
N ARG A 275 27.14 -10.45 39.48
CA ARG A 275 26.28 -11.63 39.54
C ARG A 275 25.04 -11.34 40.38
N ALA A 276 25.19 -10.82 41.59
CA ALA A 276 24.07 -10.53 42.48
C ALA A 276 23.05 -9.55 41.85
N ALA A 277 23.51 -8.59 41.06
CA ALA A 277 22.64 -7.61 40.41
C ALA A 277 21.76 -8.18 39.29
N VAL A 278 22.27 -9.18 38.56
CA VAL A 278 21.53 -9.85 37.48
C VAL A 278 20.83 -11.13 37.95
N ASP A 279 21.30 -11.72 39.05
CA ASP A 279 20.81 -12.94 39.70
C ASP A 279 19.96 -12.59 40.92
N VAL A 280 19.03 -11.64 40.78
CA VAL A 280 18.10 -11.28 41.87
C VAL A 280 17.28 -12.53 42.21
N GLY A 281 17.76 -13.23 43.24
CA GLY A 281 17.40 -14.61 43.52
C GLY A 281 15.91 -14.81 43.78
N GLY A 282 15.39 -15.92 43.25
CA GLY A 282 14.12 -16.48 43.68
C GLY A 282 12.87 -15.65 43.36
N GLY A 283 12.43 -15.66 42.10
CA GLY A 283 11.00 -15.59 41.77
C GLY A 283 10.37 -14.22 41.52
N GLU A 284 10.98 -13.09 41.91
CA GLU A 284 10.35 -11.76 41.74
C GLU A 284 11.03 -10.84 40.69
N GLY A 285 12.09 -11.33 40.03
CA GLY A 285 12.86 -10.56 39.05
C GLY A 285 12.54 -10.86 37.57
N ARG A 286 13.23 -10.16 36.65
CA ARG A 286 13.15 -10.38 35.20
C ARG A 286 13.45 -11.84 34.82
N ASN A 287 14.36 -12.50 35.53
CA ASN A 287 14.72 -13.92 35.31
C ASN A 287 13.51 -14.84 35.49
N ALA A 288 12.66 -14.62 36.49
CA ALA A 288 11.47 -15.45 36.71
C ALA A 288 10.48 -15.38 35.53
N VAL A 289 10.33 -14.20 34.93
CA VAL A 289 9.50 -14.00 33.73
C VAL A 289 10.10 -14.73 32.52
N LEU A 290 11.43 -14.74 32.39
CA LEU A 290 12.14 -15.47 31.34
C LEU A 290 12.01 -17.00 31.54
N GLU A 291 12.15 -17.47 32.77
CA GLU A 291 12.05 -18.89 33.13
C GLU A 291 10.65 -19.45 32.90
N GLN A 292 9.59 -18.67 33.23
CA GLN A 292 8.20 -19.02 32.88
C GLN A 292 7.98 -19.18 31.37
N ALA A 293 8.78 -18.48 30.56
CA ALA A 293 8.80 -18.61 29.11
C ALA A 293 9.77 -19.68 28.58
N GLY A 294 10.44 -20.44 29.45
CA GLY A 294 11.42 -21.46 29.07
C GLY A 294 12.77 -20.90 28.63
N ILE A 295 13.08 -19.64 28.95
CA ILE A 295 14.38 -19.01 28.73
C ILE A 295 15.13 -19.02 30.06
N TYR A 296 16.26 -19.73 30.10
CA TYR A 296 17.11 -19.84 31.30
C TYR A 296 18.41 -19.05 31.09
N PRO A 297 18.57 -17.88 31.72
CA PRO A 297 19.83 -17.13 31.69
C PRO A 297 20.97 -17.97 32.26
N LYS A 298 22.10 -18.03 31.54
CA LYS A 298 23.33 -18.67 32.03
C LYS A 298 24.33 -17.60 32.43
N ILE A 299 24.69 -17.55 33.71
CA ILE A 299 25.64 -16.58 34.25
C ILE A 299 26.93 -17.31 34.60
N SER A 300 28.04 -16.89 34.02
CA SER A 300 29.37 -17.46 34.24
C SER A 300 30.35 -16.38 34.69
N SER A 301 31.10 -16.62 35.77
CA SER A 301 32.22 -15.73 36.13
C SER A 301 33.44 -16.08 35.29
N GLN A 302 34.13 -15.04 34.83
CA GLN A 302 35.38 -15.17 34.11
C GLN A 302 36.45 -14.35 34.82
N LYS A 303 37.62 -14.96 35.01
CA LYS A 303 38.78 -14.28 35.62
C LYS A 303 39.34 -13.19 34.70
N THR A 304 39.16 -13.36 33.40
CA THR A 304 39.67 -12.46 32.38
C THR A 304 38.71 -12.42 31.21
N ILE A 305 38.12 -11.24 30.97
CA ILE A 305 37.34 -10.88 29.81
C ILE A 305 38.12 -9.80 29.08
N THR A 306 38.19 -9.88 27.75
CA THR A 306 38.81 -8.83 26.94
C THR A 306 37.74 -8.20 26.06
N LEU A 307 37.46 -6.92 26.27
CA LEU A 307 36.49 -6.17 25.50
C LEU A 307 37.22 -5.24 24.54
N LYS A 308 36.82 -5.27 23.26
CA LYS A 308 37.34 -4.37 22.23
C LYS A 308 36.95 -2.92 22.53
N ALA A 309 37.59 -1.98 21.83
CA ALA A 309 37.11 -0.61 21.77
C ALA A 309 35.70 -0.55 21.17
N ALA A 310 34.90 0.39 21.66
CA ALA A 310 33.62 0.77 21.08
C ALA A 310 33.84 1.42 19.71
N GLU A 311 32.84 1.30 18.85
CA GLU A 311 32.88 1.99 17.56
C GLU A 311 32.90 3.52 17.78
N PRO A 312 33.95 4.23 17.32
CA PRO A 312 34.03 5.67 17.46
C PRO A 312 32.91 6.32 16.66
N LYS A 313 32.26 7.30 17.29
CA LYS A 313 31.19 8.06 16.66
C LYS A 313 31.74 9.38 16.13
N ASN A 314 31.61 9.59 14.82
CA ASN A 314 32.15 10.78 14.16
C ASN A 314 31.41 12.05 14.63
N LEU A 315 32.16 12.97 15.24
CA LEU A 315 31.66 14.29 15.61
C LEU A 315 31.98 15.27 14.48
N SER A 316 30.96 15.86 13.86
CA SER A 316 31.15 16.79 12.73
C SER A 316 31.40 18.24 13.14
N TYR A 317 30.91 18.64 14.31
CA TYR A 317 30.92 20.05 14.75
C TYR A 317 31.76 20.31 16.00
N ALA A 318 32.00 19.29 16.83
CA ALA A 318 32.81 19.41 18.03
C ALA A 318 34.29 19.24 17.68
N ARG A 319 35.16 20.01 18.32
CA ARG A 319 36.63 19.89 18.25
C ARG A 319 37.18 19.87 19.67
N SER A 320 38.27 19.14 19.89
CA SER A 320 39.04 19.27 21.13
C SER A 320 39.48 20.72 21.32
N VAL A 321 39.43 21.19 22.56
CA VAL A 321 40.07 22.44 22.95
C VAL A 321 41.41 22.02 23.52
N ASP A 322 42.48 22.37 22.81
CA ASP A 322 43.86 22.18 23.29
C ASP A 322 44.18 23.15 24.44
#